data_AF-A0A497Q2W9-F1
#
_entry.id   AF-A0A497Q2W9-F1
#
_cell.length_a   1.000
_cell.length_b   1.000
_cell.length_c   1.000
_cell.angle_alpha   90.00
_cell.angle_beta   90.00
_cell.angle_gamma   90.00
#
_symmetry.space_group_name_H-M   'P 1'
#
loop_
_entity.id
_entity.type
_entity.pdbx_description
1 polymer ?
#
loop_
_entity_poly.entity_id
_entity_poly.type
_entity_poly.pdbx_seq_one_letter_code
_entity_poly.pdbx_strand_id
1 'polypeptide(L)'
;MSFGMSSEEMEREIERAIVRSFGWGVIEFEAVLFQKFLIVSGPTSLMTEDMFRRHLRNMQAKGYLAPVQLHGRRAWKRLVIESDIADEPDMSPDEVRAFLEQMRATNLSDKKKRRIHREGMVSESRALATKIIQTLESVKKRKKRTKIRETTLLDHIEAMHHSLASSPDEFLKYVKKNLPYPIYHEMKRLLDDRGEEMLLLSLRLIESGHRMYPP
;
A
#
# COMPACT_ATOMS: atom_id res chain seq x y z
N MET A 1 33.96 -14.90 23.81
CA MET A 1 34.18 -13.45 23.70
C MET A 1 32.83 -12.81 23.46
N SER A 2 32.32 -12.03 24.43
CA SER A 2 31.07 -11.28 24.27
C SER A 2 31.40 -10.04 23.46
N PHE A 3 31.02 -10.04 22.18
CA PHE A 3 31.05 -8.84 21.36
C PHE A 3 29.93 -7.93 21.87
N GLY A 4 30.29 -6.90 22.64
CA GLY A 4 29.37 -5.80 22.90
C GLY A 4 29.15 -5.06 21.59
N MET A 5 27.93 -5.10 21.05
CA MET A 5 27.55 -4.27 19.90
C MET A 5 27.87 -2.82 20.22
N SER A 6 28.44 -2.10 19.25
CA SER A 6 28.69 -0.67 19.44
C SER A 6 27.36 0.09 19.56
N SER A 7 27.37 1.26 20.21
CA SER A 7 26.16 2.09 20.34
C SER A 7 25.56 2.43 18.97
N GLU A 8 26.40 2.63 17.96
CA GLU A 8 25.99 2.94 16.58
C GLU A 8 25.37 1.73 15.89
N GLU A 9 25.91 0.52 16.09
CA GLU A 9 25.33 -0.71 15.58
C GLU A 9 23.96 -0.99 16.19
N MET A 10 23.80 -0.71 17.49
CA MET A 10 22.52 -0.83 18.17
C MET A 10 21.49 0.17 17.62
N GLU A 11 21.90 1.42 17.35
CA GLU A 11 21.02 2.41 16.71
C GLU A 11 20.61 2.00 15.30
N ARG A 12 21.55 1.50 14.48
CA ARG A 12 21.23 1.00 13.13
C ARG A 12 20.27 -0.20 13.18
N GLU A 13 20.42 -1.08 14.17
CA GLU A 13 19.51 -2.22 14.34
C GLU A 13 18.10 -1.77 14.74
N ILE A 14 17.99 -0.76 15.60
CA ILE A 14 16.72 -0.13 15.94
C ILE A 14 16.07 0.48 14.70
N GLU A 15 16.82 1.23 13.89
CA GLU A 15 16.30 1.84 12.66
C GLU A 15 15.81 0.79 11.66
N ARG A 16 16.57 -0.30 11.47
CA ARG A 16 16.16 -1.45 10.66
C ARG A 16 14.91 -2.13 11.21
N ALA A 17 14.82 -2.32 12.51
CA ALA A 17 13.64 -2.89 13.15
C ALA A 17 12.41 -1.98 12.97
N ILE A 18 12.56 -0.67 13.08
CA ILE A 18 11.48 0.30 12.79
C ILE A 18 11.01 0.17 11.34
N VAL A 19 11.93 0.09 10.38
CA VAL A 19 11.59 -0.07 8.96
C VAL A 19 10.90 -1.41 8.68
N ARG A 20 11.36 -2.51 9.29
CA ARG A 20 10.71 -3.82 9.22
C ARG A 20 9.30 -3.81 9.83
N SER A 21 9.07 -2.99 10.85
CA SER A 21 7.78 -2.88 11.54
C SER A 21 6.67 -2.28 10.69
N PHE A 22 7.01 -1.62 9.58
CA PHE A 22 6.04 -1.25 8.55
C PHE A 22 5.49 -2.48 7.80
N GLY A 23 6.26 -3.57 7.74
CA GLY A 23 5.96 -4.72 6.88
C GLY A 23 5.81 -4.29 5.42
N TRP A 24 4.66 -4.66 4.84
CA TRP A 24 4.26 -4.27 3.48
C TRP A 24 3.66 -2.85 3.41
N GLY A 25 3.35 -2.24 4.56
CA GLY A 25 2.73 -0.92 4.64
C GLY A 25 3.69 0.22 4.27
N VAL A 26 3.19 1.23 3.56
CA VAL A 26 3.94 2.47 3.30
C VAL A 26 3.67 3.52 4.37
N ILE A 27 2.50 3.48 5.02
CA ILE A 27 2.10 4.40 6.07
C ILE A 27 1.54 3.60 7.24
N GLU A 28 1.96 3.96 8.45
CA GLU A 28 1.49 3.34 9.68
C GLU A 28 1.18 4.41 10.74
N PHE A 29 0.15 4.18 11.55
CA PHE A 29 -0.11 5.03 12.72
C PHE A 29 1.02 4.85 13.74
N GLU A 30 1.45 5.94 14.38
CA GLU A 30 2.59 5.90 15.31
C GLU A 30 2.42 4.85 16.41
N ALA A 31 1.23 4.78 17.02
CA ALA A 31 0.92 3.80 18.07
C ALA A 31 0.98 2.35 17.57
N VAL A 32 0.49 2.11 16.35
CA VAL A 32 0.51 0.77 15.72
C VAL A 32 1.93 0.39 15.33
N LEU A 33 2.69 1.33 14.78
CA LEU A 33 4.08 1.14 14.41
C LEU A 33 4.94 0.83 15.64
N PHE A 34 4.70 1.51 16.77
CA PHE A 34 5.37 1.22 18.03
C PHE A 34 5.05 -0.20 18.54
N GLN A 35 3.77 -0.61 18.49
CA GLN A 35 3.39 -1.95 18.91
C GLN A 35 4.01 -3.03 18.00
N LYS A 36 4.02 -2.81 16.68
CA LYS A 36 4.68 -3.70 15.71
C LYS A 36 6.19 -3.76 15.96
N PHE A 37 6.81 -2.63 16.27
CA PHE A 37 8.21 -2.55 16.65
C PHE A 37 8.54 -3.45 17.83
N LEU A 38 7.78 -3.36 18.93
CA LEU A 38 8.02 -4.20 20.12
C LEU A 38 7.93 -5.70 19.82
N ILE A 39 7.10 -6.10 18.85
CA ILE A 39 6.97 -7.50 18.42
C ILE A 39 8.17 -7.90 17.54
N VAL A 40 8.58 -7.03 16.61
CA VAL A 40 9.63 -7.29 15.62
C VAL A 40 11.04 -7.24 16.24
N SER A 41 11.29 -6.29 17.14
CA SER A 41 12.59 -6.09 17.77
C SER A 41 12.91 -7.12 18.87
N GLY A 42 11.94 -7.96 19.26
CA GLY A 42 12.10 -8.97 20.29
C GLY A 42 12.51 -8.42 21.67
N PRO A 43 12.93 -9.28 22.62
CA PRO A 43 13.30 -8.90 23.99
C PRO A 43 14.59 -8.08 24.11
N THR A 44 15.31 -7.83 23.03
CA THR A 44 16.61 -7.13 23.02
C THR A 44 16.50 -5.61 22.86
N SER A 45 15.31 -5.06 22.61
CA SER A 45 15.09 -3.62 22.45
C SER A 45 13.81 -3.14 23.14
N LEU A 46 13.73 -3.36 24.45
CA LEU A 46 12.70 -2.73 25.28
C LEU A 46 12.96 -1.22 25.34
N MET A 47 12.13 -0.43 24.67
CA MET A 47 12.17 1.03 24.73
C MET A 47 10.81 1.63 25.04
N THR A 48 10.82 2.83 25.62
CA THR A 48 9.59 3.59 25.88
C THR A 48 9.07 4.24 24.60
N GLU A 49 7.79 4.61 24.58
CA GLU A 49 7.19 5.32 23.44
C GLU A 49 7.91 6.66 23.16
N ASP A 50 8.40 7.34 24.19
CA ASP A 50 9.15 8.59 24.00
C ASP A 50 10.52 8.36 23.37
N MET A 51 11.21 7.28 23.72
CA MET A 51 12.45 6.88 23.06
C MET A 51 12.19 6.52 21.59
N PHE A 52 11.13 5.76 21.34
CA PHE A 52 10.70 5.42 19.99
C PHE A 52 10.42 6.66 19.14
N ARG A 53 9.69 7.65 19.68
CA ARG A 53 9.45 8.94 19.00
C ARG A 53 10.74 9.69 18.69
N ARG A 54 11.76 9.61 19.55
CA ARG A 54 13.08 10.21 19.25
C ARG A 54 13.73 9.51 18.06
N HIS A 55 13.71 8.19 18.00
CA HIS A 55 14.19 7.46 16.83
C HIS A 55 13.43 7.84 15.55
N LEU A 56 12.10 7.97 15.60
CA LEU A 56 11.32 8.42 14.43
C LEU A 56 11.73 9.82 13.95
N ARG A 57 12.00 10.76 14.87
CA ARG A 57 12.50 12.11 14.52
C ARG A 57 13.91 12.06 13.93
N ASN A 58 14.78 11.22 14.46
CA ASN A 58 16.13 11.04 13.92
C ASN A 58 16.08 10.43 12.51
N MET A 59 15.27 9.39 12.32
CA MET A 59 15.01 8.78 11.02
C MET A 59 14.35 9.76 10.04
N GLN A 60 13.52 10.68 10.52
CA GLN A 60 13.00 11.78 9.69
C GLN A 60 14.12 12.71 9.22
N ALA A 61 15.02 13.12 10.11
CA ALA A 61 16.15 13.97 9.76
C ALA A 61 17.09 13.29 8.75
N LYS A 62 17.26 11.97 8.86
CA LYS A 62 17.99 11.13 7.88
C LYS A 62 17.23 10.92 6.56
N GLY A 63 15.95 11.29 6.48
CA GLY A 63 15.13 11.12 5.27
C GLY A 63 14.54 9.72 5.09
N TYR A 64 14.58 8.87 6.12
CA TYR A 64 14.02 7.52 6.11
C TYR A 64 12.51 7.50 6.24
N LEU A 65 11.97 8.44 7.02
CA LEU A 65 10.55 8.54 7.33
C LEU A 65 10.05 9.98 7.12
N ALA A 66 8.77 10.13 6.82
CA ALA A 66 8.09 11.42 6.85
C ALA A 66 6.87 11.38 7.79
N PRO A 67 6.67 12.37 8.65
CA PRO A 67 5.45 12.48 9.44
C PRO A 67 4.27 12.80 8.52
N VAL A 68 3.14 12.15 8.76
CA VAL A 68 1.87 12.37 8.06
C VAL A 68 0.72 12.37 9.07
N GLN A 69 -0.39 13.01 8.73
CA GLN A 69 -1.58 12.98 9.56
C GLN A 69 -2.71 12.28 8.79
N LEU A 70 -3.25 11.21 9.38
CA LEU A 70 -4.36 10.45 8.82
C LEU A 70 -5.50 10.46 9.81
N HIS A 71 -6.67 10.95 9.39
CA HIS A 71 -7.86 11.04 10.24
C HIS A 71 -7.59 11.74 11.59
N GLY A 72 -6.80 12.82 11.57
CA GLY A 72 -6.42 13.58 12.76
C GLY A 72 -5.37 12.91 13.67
N ARG A 73 -4.93 11.69 13.35
CA ARG A 73 -3.94 10.92 14.14
C ARG A 73 -2.56 10.98 13.51
N ARG A 74 -1.52 10.94 14.36
CA ARG A 74 -0.12 10.90 13.92
C ARG A 74 0.17 9.57 13.24
N ALA A 75 0.76 9.65 12.07
CA ALA A 75 1.22 8.52 11.29
C ALA A 75 2.58 8.84 10.67
N TRP A 76 3.26 7.80 10.23
CA TRP A 76 4.58 7.87 9.65
C TRP A 76 4.56 7.19 8.30
N LYS A 77 5.23 7.79 7.32
CA LYS A 77 5.36 7.27 5.96
C LYS A 77 6.80 6.82 5.76
N ARG A 78 6.99 5.57 5.32
CA ARG A 78 8.28 5.03 4.91
C ARG A 78 8.72 5.64 3.57
N LEU A 79 9.96 6.14 3.52
CA LEU A 79 10.56 6.73 2.30
C LEU A 79 11.64 5.86 1.66
N VAL A 80 12.15 4.87 2.41
CA VAL A 80 13.32 4.05 2.06
C VAL A 80 12.95 2.56 2.14
N ILE A 81 13.54 1.71 1.29
CA ILE A 81 13.33 0.25 1.33
C ILE A 81 14.41 -0.37 2.24
N GLU A 82 14.10 -1.49 2.90
CA GLU A 82 15.00 -2.16 3.85
C GLU A 82 16.41 -2.45 3.28
N SER A 83 16.50 -2.73 1.98
CA SER A 83 17.76 -2.92 1.25
C SER A 83 18.63 -1.66 1.20
N ASP A 84 18.05 -0.47 1.22
CA ASP A 84 18.78 0.80 1.10
C ASP A 84 19.42 1.22 2.44
N ILE A 85 19.02 0.61 3.56
CA ILE A 85 19.57 0.89 4.91
C ILE A 85 20.80 0.00 5.19
N ALA A 86 20.94 -1.11 4.47
CA ALA A 86 22.09 -2.01 4.60
C ALA A 86 23.37 -1.44 3.97
N ASP A 87 23.23 -0.50 3.04
CA ASP A 87 24.30 -0.03 2.15
C ASP A 87 24.84 1.38 2.51
N GLU A 88 24.57 1.95 3.68
CA GLU A 88 25.20 3.23 4.09
C GLU A 88 26.70 3.02 4.39
N PRO A 89 27.62 3.43 3.50
CA PRO A 89 29.04 3.48 3.83
C PRO A 89 29.26 4.74 4.69
N ASP A 90 30.24 4.70 5.58
CA ASP A 90 30.64 5.87 6.38
C ASP A 90 31.24 6.94 5.44
N MET A 91 30.38 7.75 4.82
CA MET A 91 30.80 8.80 3.90
C MET A 91 31.13 10.08 4.66
N SER A 92 32.28 10.66 4.33
CA SER A 92 32.72 11.93 4.88
C SER A 92 31.82 13.09 4.41
N PRO A 93 31.76 14.22 5.15
CA PRO A 93 30.92 15.38 4.80
C PRO A 93 31.18 15.96 3.40
N ASP A 94 32.36 15.69 2.83
CA ASP A 94 32.75 16.15 1.50
C ASP A 94 32.26 15.19 0.40
N GLU A 95 32.18 13.89 0.69
CA GLU A 95 31.55 12.88 -0.19
C GLU A 95 30.03 13.02 -0.21
N VAL A 96 29.41 13.39 0.92
CA VAL A 96 27.97 13.72 1.01
C VAL A 96 27.63 14.92 0.12
N ARG A 97 28.49 15.94 0.03
CA ARG A 97 28.29 17.09 -0.87
C ARG A 97 28.41 16.70 -2.33
N ALA A 98 29.43 15.91 -2.69
CA ALA A 98 29.58 15.38 -4.04
C ALA A 98 28.40 14.48 -4.46
N PHE A 99 27.90 13.64 -3.55
CA PHE A 99 26.73 12.81 -3.77
C PHE A 99 25.44 13.62 -3.91
N LEU A 100 25.24 14.67 -3.10
CA LEU A 100 24.11 15.59 -3.23
C LEU A 100 24.12 16.36 -4.56
N GLU A 101 25.29 16.72 -5.07
CA GLU A 101 25.45 17.35 -6.39
C GLU A 101 25.19 16.34 -7.53
N GLN A 102 25.68 15.11 -7.43
CA GLN A 102 25.38 14.02 -8.38
C GLN A 102 23.89 13.65 -8.40
N MET A 103 23.23 13.62 -7.24
CA MET A 103 21.81 13.38 -7.11
C MET A 103 20.98 14.53 -7.70
N ARG A 104 21.43 15.79 -7.59
CA ARG A 104 20.73 16.92 -8.25
C ARG A 104 20.79 16.81 -9.77
N ALA A 105 21.87 16.25 -10.33
CA ALA A 105 22.02 16.01 -11.76
C ALA A 105 21.22 14.79 -12.28
N THR A 106 21.08 13.72 -11.49
CA THR A 106 20.37 12.48 -11.89
C THR A 106 18.87 12.47 -11.55
N ASN A 107 18.41 13.33 -10.63
CA ASN A 107 17.00 13.40 -10.20
C ASN A 107 15.99 13.85 -11.29
N LEU A 108 16.44 14.35 -12.44
CA LEU A 108 15.55 14.71 -13.55
C LEU A 108 15.19 13.51 -14.44
N SER A 109 16.01 12.46 -14.50
CA SER A 109 15.74 11.27 -15.32
C SER A 109 14.94 10.19 -14.58
N ASP A 110 15.22 9.95 -13.30
CA ASP A 110 14.59 8.84 -12.56
C ASP A 110 13.26 9.18 -11.88
N LYS A 111 13.01 10.46 -11.55
CA LYS A 111 11.65 10.92 -11.17
C LYS A 111 10.66 10.76 -12.33
N LYS A 112 11.14 10.78 -13.57
CA LYS A 112 10.31 10.51 -14.77
C LYS A 112 9.95 9.02 -14.85
N LYS A 113 10.90 8.10 -14.65
CA LYS A 113 10.65 6.65 -14.67
C LYS A 113 9.76 6.13 -13.53
N ARG A 114 9.96 6.62 -12.28
CA ARG A 114 9.12 6.20 -11.13
C ARG A 114 7.72 6.84 -11.14
N ARG A 115 7.54 8.04 -11.71
CA ARG A 115 6.20 8.60 -11.98
C ARG A 115 5.42 7.75 -12.98
N ILE A 116 6.07 7.32 -14.07
CA ILE A 116 5.43 6.49 -15.10
C ILE A 116 4.88 5.18 -14.51
N HIS A 117 5.61 4.53 -13.60
CA HIS A 117 5.15 3.24 -13.05
C HIS A 117 3.96 3.40 -12.06
N ARG A 118 3.94 4.48 -11.27
CA ARG A 118 2.86 4.76 -10.29
C ARG A 118 1.63 5.40 -10.94
N GLU A 119 1.81 6.25 -11.95
CA GLU A 119 0.72 6.70 -12.83
C GLU A 119 0.16 5.53 -13.65
N GLY A 120 1.01 4.59 -14.09
CA GLY A 120 0.60 3.33 -14.71
C GLY A 120 -0.38 2.55 -13.85
N MET A 121 -0.05 2.27 -12.58
CA MET A 121 -0.93 1.50 -11.69
C MET A 121 -2.26 2.22 -11.36
N VAL A 122 -2.25 3.54 -11.20
CA VAL A 122 -3.48 4.33 -10.94
C VAL A 122 -4.33 4.51 -12.20
N SER A 123 -3.71 4.66 -13.36
CA SER A 123 -4.42 4.72 -14.64
C SER A 123 -4.98 3.37 -15.06
N GLU A 124 -4.22 2.29 -14.85
CA GLU A 124 -4.65 0.91 -15.09
C GLU A 124 -5.79 0.50 -14.17
N SER A 125 -5.73 0.82 -12.88
CA SER A 125 -6.83 0.54 -11.94
C SER A 125 -8.07 1.40 -12.20
N ARG A 126 -7.92 2.66 -12.63
CA ARG A 126 -9.05 3.47 -13.11
C ARG A 126 -9.67 2.91 -14.41
N ALA A 127 -8.83 2.47 -15.35
CA ALA A 127 -9.30 1.85 -16.59
C ALA A 127 -10.02 0.53 -16.30
N LEU A 128 -9.49 -0.27 -15.38
CA LEU A 128 -10.08 -1.53 -14.95
C LEU A 128 -11.38 -1.31 -14.17
N ALA A 129 -11.43 -0.32 -13.27
CA ALA A 129 -12.66 0.09 -12.60
C ALA A 129 -13.75 0.52 -13.59
N THR A 130 -13.39 1.33 -14.60
CA THR A 130 -14.30 1.73 -15.68
C THR A 130 -14.81 0.53 -16.46
N LYS A 131 -13.91 -0.42 -16.78
CA LYS A 131 -14.25 -1.66 -17.48
C LYS A 131 -15.21 -2.53 -16.67
N ILE A 132 -14.97 -2.69 -15.36
CA ILE A 132 -15.85 -3.43 -14.45
C ILE A 132 -17.25 -2.81 -14.44
N ILE A 133 -17.36 -1.48 -14.29
CA ILE A 133 -18.65 -0.78 -14.31
C ILE A 133 -19.36 -1.02 -15.65
N GLN A 134 -18.67 -0.84 -16.79
CA GLN A 134 -19.25 -1.06 -18.12
C GLN A 134 -19.75 -2.50 -18.30
N THR A 135 -18.97 -3.50 -17.88
CA THR A 135 -19.38 -4.91 -17.91
C THR A 135 -20.66 -5.11 -17.08
N LEU A 136 -20.71 -4.62 -15.84
CA LEU A 136 -21.86 -4.79 -14.95
C LEU A 136 -23.11 -4.01 -15.44
N GLU A 137 -22.94 -2.82 -16.02
CA GLU A 137 -24.03 -2.01 -16.57
C GLU A 137 -24.60 -2.57 -17.87
N SER A 138 -23.76 -3.12 -18.74
CA SER A 138 -24.19 -3.78 -19.99
C SER A 138 -25.18 -4.90 -19.72
N VAL A 139 -25.09 -5.50 -18.54
CA VAL A 139 -25.97 -6.57 -18.07
C VAL A 139 -27.28 -6.04 -17.49
N LYS A 140 -27.28 -4.90 -16.77
CA LYS A 140 -28.53 -4.26 -16.32
C LYS A 140 -29.44 -3.89 -17.49
N LYS A 141 -28.87 -3.43 -18.61
CA LYS A 141 -29.64 -3.09 -19.82
C LYS A 141 -30.31 -4.32 -20.48
N ARG A 142 -29.78 -5.53 -20.27
CA ARG A 142 -30.36 -6.80 -20.77
C ARG A 142 -31.42 -7.40 -19.85
N LYS A 143 -31.46 -7.03 -18.56
CA LYS A 143 -32.37 -7.58 -17.53
C LYS A 143 -33.64 -6.74 -17.29
N LYS A 144 -34.26 -6.14 -18.32
CA LYS A 144 -35.55 -5.43 -18.18
C LYS A 144 -36.77 -6.33 -17.84
N ARG A 145 -36.60 -7.62 -17.51
CA ARG A 145 -37.75 -8.56 -17.44
C ARG A 145 -37.84 -9.53 -16.27
N THR A 146 -36.99 -9.46 -15.25
CA THR A 146 -37.16 -10.38 -14.10
C THR A 146 -37.11 -9.63 -12.78
N LYS A 147 -38.26 -9.63 -12.08
CA LYS A 147 -38.42 -9.29 -10.66
C LYS A 147 -37.45 -10.14 -9.83
N ILE A 148 -36.25 -9.65 -9.63
CA ILE A 148 -35.25 -10.20 -8.72
C ILE A 148 -34.82 -8.98 -7.91
N ARG A 149 -34.86 -9.11 -6.56
CA ARG A 149 -34.44 -8.10 -5.57
C ARG A 149 -33.43 -7.15 -6.19
N GLU A 150 -33.78 -5.87 -6.31
CA GLU A 150 -32.92 -4.84 -6.91
C GLU A 150 -31.70 -4.59 -6.01
N THR A 151 -30.77 -5.55 -5.97
CA THR A 151 -29.42 -5.29 -5.49
C THR A 151 -28.82 -4.28 -6.45
N THR A 152 -28.41 -3.15 -5.90
CA THR A 152 -27.84 -2.07 -6.67
C THR A 152 -26.50 -2.53 -7.27
N LEU A 153 -26.00 -1.77 -8.24
CA LEU A 153 -24.68 -2.09 -8.83
C LEU A 153 -23.59 -1.98 -7.76
N LEU A 154 -23.78 -1.08 -6.78
CA LEU A 154 -22.88 -0.93 -5.64
C LEU A 154 -22.92 -2.13 -4.71
N ASP A 155 -24.10 -2.67 -4.40
CA ASP A 155 -24.21 -3.85 -3.52
C ASP A 155 -23.43 -5.04 -4.10
N HIS A 156 -23.45 -5.18 -5.43
CA HIS A 156 -22.64 -6.18 -6.11
C HIS A 156 -21.15 -5.89 -6.03
N ILE A 157 -20.74 -4.63 -6.13
CA ILE A 157 -19.34 -4.22 -6.05
C ILE A 157 -18.80 -4.38 -4.63
N GLU A 158 -19.55 -3.98 -3.60
CA GLU A 158 -19.18 -4.15 -2.20
C GLU A 158 -19.07 -5.64 -1.85
N ALA A 159 -20.04 -6.45 -2.28
CA ALA A 159 -19.99 -7.89 -2.06
C ALA A 159 -18.85 -8.58 -2.84
N MET A 160 -18.54 -8.11 -4.05
CA MET A 160 -17.36 -8.55 -4.81
C MET A 160 -16.05 -8.19 -4.11
N HIS A 161 -15.95 -6.96 -3.56
CA HIS A 161 -14.77 -6.53 -2.83
C HIS A 161 -14.59 -7.35 -1.54
N HIS A 162 -15.65 -7.55 -0.75
CA HIS A 162 -15.60 -8.36 0.47
C HIS A 162 -15.28 -9.84 0.20
N SER A 163 -15.83 -10.42 -0.87
CA SER A 163 -15.54 -11.81 -1.23
C SER A 163 -14.11 -11.96 -1.74
N LEU A 164 -13.62 -11.02 -2.55
CA LEU A 164 -12.24 -11.04 -3.02
C LEU A 164 -11.23 -10.81 -1.89
N ALA A 165 -11.52 -9.91 -0.96
CA ALA A 165 -10.69 -9.69 0.22
C ALA A 165 -10.64 -10.90 1.17
N SER A 166 -11.58 -11.83 1.04
CA SER A 166 -11.57 -13.09 1.77
C SER A 166 -10.76 -14.16 1.03
N SER A 167 -11.04 -14.36 -0.26
CA SER A 167 -10.21 -15.16 -1.16
C SER A 167 -10.62 -15.02 -2.64
N PRO A 168 -9.71 -15.29 -3.58
CA PRO A 168 -10.02 -15.47 -5.01
C PRO A 168 -11.18 -16.43 -5.29
N ASP A 169 -11.25 -17.54 -4.55
CA ASP A 169 -12.28 -18.57 -4.74
C ASP A 169 -13.67 -18.11 -4.28
N GLU A 170 -13.76 -17.41 -3.14
CA GLU A 170 -15.02 -16.85 -2.66
C GLU A 170 -15.52 -15.72 -3.58
N PHE A 171 -14.62 -14.94 -4.18
CA PHE A 171 -14.97 -13.99 -5.23
C PHE A 171 -15.61 -14.68 -6.45
N LEU A 172 -14.95 -15.70 -7.01
CA LEU A 172 -15.48 -16.40 -8.17
C LEU A 172 -16.79 -17.12 -7.87
N LYS A 173 -16.95 -17.66 -6.66
CA LYS A 173 -18.18 -18.25 -6.16
C LYS A 173 -19.30 -17.22 -6.05
N TYR A 174 -19.01 -16.01 -5.55
CA TYR A 174 -19.96 -14.91 -5.53
C TYR A 174 -20.40 -14.50 -6.93
N VAL A 175 -19.44 -14.29 -7.85
CA VAL A 175 -19.72 -13.88 -9.24
C VAL A 175 -20.57 -14.94 -9.95
N LYS A 176 -20.22 -16.22 -9.82
CA LYS A 176 -20.99 -17.33 -10.42
C LYS A 176 -22.43 -17.42 -9.91
N LYS A 177 -22.66 -17.10 -8.63
CA LYS A 177 -23.96 -17.20 -7.98
C LYS A 177 -24.87 -16.00 -8.26
N ASN A 178 -24.30 -14.79 -8.31
CA ASN A 178 -25.08 -13.55 -8.30
C ASN A 178 -25.06 -12.79 -9.64
N LEU A 179 -24.11 -13.09 -10.52
CA LEU A 179 -23.94 -12.42 -11.81
C LEU A 179 -24.12 -13.40 -12.98
N PRO A 180 -24.54 -12.92 -14.17
CA PRO A 180 -24.67 -13.78 -15.34
C PRO A 180 -23.36 -14.44 -15.75
N TYR A 181 -23.49 -15.63 -16.34
CA TYR A 181 -22.36 -16.47 -16.74
C TYR A 181 -21.28 -15.78 -17.60
N PRO A 182 -21.58 -14.85 -18.53
CA PRO A 182 -20.54 -14.13 -19.26
C PRO A 182 -19.63 -13.28 -18.35
N ILE A 183 -20.18 -12.70 -17.28
CA ILE A 183 -19.41 -11.89 -16.33
C ILE A 183 -18.45 -12.75 -15.53
N TYR A 184 -18.82 -14.00 -15.23
CA TYR A 184 -17.92 -14.93 -14.55
C TYR A 184 -16.60 -15.12 -15.31
N HIS A 185 -16.67 -15.36 -16.62
CA HIS A 185 -15.46 -15.53 -17.43
C HIS A 185 -14.65 -14.25 -17.54
N GLU A 186 -15.31 -13.10 -17.66
CA GLU A 186 -14.61 -11.81 -17.68
C GLU A 186 -13.90 -11.52 -16.36
N MET A 187 -14.56 -11.74 -15.23
CA MET A 187 -14.00 -11.50 -13.90
C MET A 187 -12.90 -12.50 -13.56
N LYS A 188 -13.08 -13.79 -13.93
CA LYS A 188 -12.03 -14.80 -13.80
C LYS A 188 -10.80 -14.43 -14.62
N ARG A 189 -10.99 -14.06 -15.89
CA ARG A 189 -9.89 -13.63 -16.75
C ARG A 189 -9.18 -12.39 -16.21
N LEU A 190 -9.93 -11.41 -15.68
CA LEU A 190 -9.32 -10.23 -15.06
C LEU A 190 -8.50 -10.59 -13.82
N LEU A 191 -8.97 -11.53 -13.01
CA LEU A 191 -8.25 -12.02 -11.85
C LEU A 191 -6.96 -12.75 -12.24
N ASP A 192 -7.03 -13.63 -13.24
CA ASP A 192 -5.89 -14.40 -13.77
C ASP A 192 -4.85 -13.47 -14.44
N ASP A 193 -5.31 -12.48 -15.23
CA ASP A 193 -4.44 -11.59 -16.02
C ASP A 193 -3.77 -10.48 -15.18
N ARG A 194 -4.46 -9.97 -14.14
CA ARG A 194 -4.05 -8.74 -13.42
C ARG A 194 -3.73 -8.96 -11.94
N GLY A 195 -4.09 -10.12 -11.39
CA GLY A 195 -3.89 -10.43 -9.99
C GLY A 195 -4.92 -9.80 -9.06
N GLU A 196 -4.98 -10.36 -7.86
CA GLU A 196 -5.95 -10.02 -6.81
C GLU A 196 -5.85 -8.55 -6.37
N GLU A 197 -4.63 -8.05 -6.16
CA GLU A 197 -4.38 -6.69 -5.65
C GLU A 197 -4.92 -5.60 -6.57
N MET A 198 -4.73 -5.76 -7.89
CA MET A 198 -5.24 -4.81 -8.89
C MET A 198 -6.76 -4.80 -8.95
N LEU A 199 -7.38 -5.97 -8.79
CA LEU A 199 -8.83 -6.11 -8.81
C LEU A 199 -9.45 -5.52 -7.54
N LEU A 200 -8.87 -5.78 -6.37
CA LEU A 200 -9.24 -5.16 -5.09
C LEU A 200 -9.16 -3.63 -5.14
N LEU A 201 -8.04 -3.11 -5.64
CA LEU A 201 -7.84 -1.67 -5.75
C LEU A 201 -8.86 -1.03 -6.69
N SER A 202 -9.19 -1.71 -7.80
CA SER A 202 -10.20 -1.24 -8.75
C SER A 202 -11.61 -1.26 -8.18
N LEU A 203 -11.99 -2.29 -7.42
CA LEU A 203 -13.30 -2.35 -6.74
C LEU A 203 -13.43 -1.25 -5.69
N ARG A 204 -12.38 -1.04 -4.88
CA ARG A 204 -12.34 0.03 -3.87
C ARG A 204 -12.39 1.43 -4.49
N LEU A 205 -11.82 1.62 -5.67
CA LEU A 205 -11.95 2.88 -6.43
C LEU A 205 -13.41 3.14 -6.82
N ILE A 206 -14.17 2.11 -7.17
CA ILE A 206 -15.59 2.27 -7.52
C ILE A 206 -16.41 2.60 -6.26
N GLU A 207 -16.19 1.88 -5.16
CA GLU A 207 -16.86 2.14 -3.87
C GLU A 207 -16.63 3.59 -3.40
N SER A 208 -15.38 4.04 -3.45
CA SER A 208 -15.01 5.40 -3.02
C SER A 208 -15.48 6.49 -3.97
N GLY A 209 -15.47 6.24 -5.29
CA GLY A 209 -15.97 7.16 -6.30
C GLY A 209 -17.47 7.44 -6.19
N HIS A 210 -18.26 6.43 -5.80
CA HIS A 210 -19.71 6.58 -5.62
C HIS A 210 -20.10 7.22 -4.28
N ARG A 211 -19.25 7.09 -3.25
CA ARG A 211 -19.45 7.76 -1.95
C ARG A 211 -19.11 9.25 -1.95
N MET A 212 -18.29 9.72 -2.90
CA MET A 212 -17.94 11.15 -3.00
C MET A 212 -18.93 11.98 -3.83
N TYR A 213 -19.80 11.36 -4.63
CA TYR A 213 -20.89 12.01 -5.34
C TYR A 213 -22.11 11.09 -5.35
N PRO A 214 -23.04 11.24 -4.39
CA PRO A 214 -24.39 10.71 -4.59
C PRO A 214 -25.08 11.50 -5.73
N PRO A 215 -25.97 10.86 -6.51
CA PRO A 215 -26.80 11.57 -7.48
C PRO A 215 -27.71 12.61 -6.83
#